data_AF-F8JS52-F1
#
_entry.id   AF-F8JS52-F1
#
_cell.length_a   1.000
_cell.length_b   1.000
_cell.length_c   1.000
_cell.angle_alpha   90.00
_cell.angle_beta   90.00
_cell.angle_gamma   90.00
#
_symmetry.space_group_name_H-M   'P 1'
#
loop_
_entity.id
_entity.type
_entity.pdbx_description
1 polymer ?
#
loop_
_entity_poly.entity_id
_entity_poly.type
_entity_poly.pdbx_seq_one_letter_code
_entity_poly.pdbx_strand_id
1 'polypeptide(L)'
;MGVRLVSLTCWAFTTEPDSGIGFGDLCQNLATLDEDTTRPADQLRLRLPVVTPTDPTPAQQAILDRIATGAVAVPQRLETGEATVAFHRGALSANPAHRLPAPAAPRLDSAGEALIYTEAHGVFDTSYAAAFTAGRLAALADADFRTALMEFRAGARAAVRRLAAHPRLAGRAATTTARQLTAPLALEAFDRMLLEDNGAQVARALDQAASRLRAGRRRTVPARTRTAAPAQPRALLRQPGVADLLTQAAGETFEKVTAWLNRLRRLELIGTEHLVPDPRMLPAESIRFAYVDPGWIRAAVDGALSIGVGHTLDADLNSLATGGEAPPACAVLLRSSLVHDWPNTISTARTRDGAVTEPVSQDIYSTDTLLMLYPQLIDSLELAEPPRDLCFGIGDVGTIELRHISGDVIGAPMGDFPRADDLDQTDQFGRFRRFLRPGDADVLNLLGEGDALVPALSAELHEELPDGAPEIPTAHFALQMINAPQVKTFRL
;
A
#
# COMPACT_ATOMS: atom_id res chain seq x y z
N MET A 1 -46.80 -22.80 -51.49
CA MET A 1 -46.81 -23.64 -50.27
C MET A 1 -45.95 -22.95 -49.24
N GLY A 2 -46.54 -22.43 -48.17
CA GLY A 2 -45.81 -21.71 -47.11
C GLY A 2 -45.35 -22.69 -46.04
N VAL A 3 -44.06 -22.75 -45.79
CA VAL A 3 -43.50 -23.49 -44.66
C VAL A 3 -43.69 -22.61 -43.41
N ARG A 4 -44.48 -23.08 -42.46
CA ARG A 4 -44.58 -22.51 -41.11
C ARG A 4 -43.63 -23.29 -40.20
N LEU A 5 -42.62 -22.61 -39.66
CA LEU A 5 -41.74 -23.16 -38.63
C LEU A 5 -42.43 -23.06 -37.26
N VAL A 6 -42.41 -24.12 -36.47
CA VAL A 6 -42.86 -24.10 -35.07
C VAL A 6 -41.62 -24.05 -34.18
N SER A 7 -41.44 -22.96 -33.43
CA SER A 7 -40.42 -22.87 -32.37
C SER A 7 -40.94 -23.60 -31.13
N LEU A 8 -40.26 -24.67 -30.72
CA LEU A 8 -40.66 -25.56 -29.61
C LEU A 8 -40.09 -25.13 -28.25
N THR A 9 -39.38 -24.02 -28.18
CA THR A 9 -38.76 -23.53 -26.95
C THR A 9 -39.00 -22.03 -26.81
N CYS A 10 -39.97 -21.62 -25.99
CA CYS A 10 -40.05 -20.24 -25.54
C CYS A 10 -39.05 -20.07 -24.38
N TRP A 11 -38.27 -19.00 -24.43
CA TRP A 11 -37.42 -18.59 -23.33
C TRP A 11 -38.03 -17.32 -22.77
N ALA A 12 -38.22 -17.29 -21.45
CA ALA A 12 -38.63 -16.12 -20.72
C ALA A 12 -37.51 -15.80 -19.74
N PHE A 13 -37.04 -14.57 -19.76
CA PHE A 13 -36.06 -14.05 -18.81
C PHE A 13 -36.69 -12.84 -18.11
N THR A 14 -36.34 -12.67 -16.84
CA THR A 14 -36.65 -11.47 -16.07
C THR A 14 -35.41 -10.59 -16.09
N THR A 15 -35.51 -9.42 -16.68
CA THR A 15 -34.49 -8.38 -16.58
C THR A 15 -34.74 -7.59 -15.31
N GLU A 16 -33.73 -7.46 -14.46
CA GLU A 16 -33.74 -6.40 -13.46
C GLU A 16 -33.55 -5.07 -14.21
N PRO A 17 -34.30 -4.01 -13.87
CA PRO A 17 -34.02 -2.69 -14.42
C PRO A 17 -32.58 -2.32 -14.13
N ASP A 18 -31.83 -1.96 -15.16
CA ASP A 18 -30.49 -1.43 -14.97
C ASP A 18 -30.59 -0.16 -14.11
N SER A 19 -29.72 -0.07 -13.10
CA SER A 19 -29.56 1.14 -12.29
C SER A 19 -29.17 2.35 -13.13
N GLY A 20 -28.71 2.13 -14.37
CA GLY A 20 -28.32 3.15 -15.33
C GLY A 20 -26.92 3.70 -15.10
N ILE A 21 -26.13 3.05 -14.24
CA ILE A 21 -24.75 3.41 -13.95
C ILE A 21 -23.91 2.13 -14.02
N GLY A 22 -23.20 1.95 -15.13
CA GLY A 22 -22.29 0.83 -15.34
C GLY A 22 -20.90 1.06 -14.75
N PHE A 23 -20.04 0.04 -14.86
CA PHE A 23 -18.63 0.13 -14.46
C PHE A 23 -17.93 1.31 -15.14
N GLY A 24 -18.19 1.49 -16.44
CA GLY A 24 -17.60 2.51 -17.29
C GLY A 24 -18.02 3.90 -16.90
N ASP A 25 -19.29 4.08 -16.51
CA ASP A 25 -19.81 5.36 -16.04
C ASP A 25 -19.13 5.76 -14.73
N LEU A 26 -18.99 4.83 -13.78
CA LEU A 26 -18.26 5.08 -12.54
C LEU A 26 -16.79 5.40 -12.83
N CYS A 27 -16.12 4.60 -13.65
CA CYS A 27 -14.73 4.86 -14.04
C CYS A 27 -14.54 6.18 -14.80
N GLN A 28 -15.52 6.59 -15.61
CA GLN A 28 -15.53 7.87 -16.29
C GLN A 28 -15.66 9.01 -15.28
N ASN A 29 -16.62 8.90 -14.34
CA ASN A 29 -16.83 9.88 -13.27
C ASN A 29 -15.59 10.07 -12.38
N LEU A 30 -14.80 9.02 -12.17
CA LEU A 30 -13.51 9.12 -11.47
C LEU A 30 -12.48 9.95 -12.26
N ALA A 31 -12.50 9.86 -13.58
CA ALA A 31 -11.50 10.44 -14.47
C ALA A 31 -11.86 11.83 -15.00
N THR A 32 -13.12 12.25 -14.94
CA THR A 32 -13.59 13.52 -15.50
C THR A 32 -14.18 14.45 -14.43
N LEU A 33 -14.27 15.75 -14.76
CA LEU A 33 -14.96 16.77 -13.95
C LEU A 33 -16.45 16.79 -14.23
N ASP A 34 -16.76 16.73 -15.52
CA ASP A 34 -18.08 16.65 -16.15
C ASP A 34 -18.01 15.49 -17.17
N GLU A 35 -19.07 15.18 -17.91
CA GLU A 35 -19.12 14.00 -18.81
C GLU A 35 -17.92 13.90 -19.78
N ASP A 36 -17.40 15.02 -20.28
CA ASP A 36 -16.34 15.08 -21.30
C ASP A 36 -14.97 15.62 -20.85
N THR A 37 -14.88 16.34 -19.73
CA THR A 37 -13.64 17.06 -19.37
C THR A 37 -12.74 16.22 -18.47
N THR A 38 -11.63 15.70 -19.01
CA THR A 38 -10.62 14.97 -18.23
C THR A 38 -10.13 15.80 -17.04
N ARG A 39 -10.15 15.17 -15.86
CA ARG A 39 -9.71 15.78 -14.61
C ARG A 39 -8.22 16.09 -14.70
N PRO A 40 -7.79 17.32 -14.38
CA PRO A 40 -6.38 17.67 -14.40
C PRO A 40 -5.62 16.88 -13.33
N ALA A 41 -4.33 16.58 -13.59
CA ALA A 41 -3.50 15.76 -12.72
C ALA A 41 -3.42 16.27 -11.27
N ASP A 42 -3.57 17.58 -11.09
CA ASP A 42 -3.52 18.24 -9.79
C ASP A 42 -4.75 17.94 -8.92
N GLN A 43 -5.90 17.64 -9.53
CA GLN A 43 -7.10 17.17 -8.85
C GLN A 43 -7.12 15.66 -8.60
N LEU A 44 -6.27 14.90 -9.29
CA LEU A 44 -6.02 13.49 -9.01
C LEU A 44 -5.05 13.29 -7.83
N ARG A 45 -4.43 14.35 -7.29
CA ARG A 45 -3.54 14.27 -6.13
C ARG A 45 -4.30 14.37 -4.81
N LEU A 46 -3.81 13.70 -3.77
CA LEU A 46 -4.38 13.75 -2.42
C LEU A 46 -4.12 15.11 -1.73
N ARG A 47 -4.93 16.12 -2.05
CA ARG A 47 -4.89 17.46 -1.45
C ARG A 47 -6.28 18.06 -1.33
N LEU A 48 -6.41 19.10 -0.52
CA LEU A 48 -7.67 19.83 -0.40
C LEU A 48 -8.00 20.56 -1.70
N PRO A 49 -9.26 20.50 -2.17
CA PRO A 49 -9.73 21.38 -3.23
C PRO A 49 -9.81 22.81 -2.66
N VAL A 50 -9.09 23.75 -3.29
CA VAL A 50 -9.06 25.16 -2.89
C VAL A 50 -9.33 26.02 -4.10
N VAL A 51 -10.14 27.07 -3.91
CA VAL A 51 -10.34 28.13 -4.91
C VAL A 51 -9.15 29.07 -4.82
N THR A 52 -8.31 29.08 -5.85
CA THR A 52 -7.16 29.98 -5.93
C THR A 52 -7.63 31.41 -6.21
N PRO A 53 -7.29 32.39 -5.36
CA PRO A 53 -7.57 33.80 -5.62
C PRO A 53 -6.85 34.28 -6.89
N THR A 54 -7.44 35.23 -7.62
CA THR A 54 -6.86 35.76 -8.87
C THR A 54 -5.53 36.49 -8.65
N ASP A 55 -5.35 37.13 -7.51
CA ASP A 55 -4.11 37.81 -7.11
C ASP A 55 -3.80 37.51 -5.63
N PRO A 56 -3.14 36.36 -5.35
CA PRO A 56 -2.85 35.96 -3.99
C PRO A 56 -1.74 36.81 -3.38
N THR A 57 -2.00 37.35 -2.18
CA THR A 57 -0.94 37.96 -1.36
C THR A 57 0.20 36.95 -1.09
N PRO A 58 1.42 37.39 -0.77
CA PRO A 58 2.54 36.49 -0.47
C PRO A 58 2.22 35.45 0.63
N ALA A 59 1.44 35.85 1.65
CA ALA A 59 0.99 34.95 2.70
C ALA A 59 -0.03 33.92 2.20
N GLN A 60 -0.97 34.33 1.34
CA GLN A 60 -1.91 33.40 0.70
C GLN A 60 -1.18 32.42 -0.21
N GLN A 61 -0.21 32.88 -0.99
CA GLN A 61 0.60 32.01 -1.85
C GLN A 61 1.34 30.95 -1.03
N ALA A 62 1.97 31.34 0.09
CA ALA A 62 2.67 30.38 0.96
C ALA A 62 1.72 29.32 1.56
N ILE A 63 0.47 29.68 1.88
CA ILE A 63 -0.55 28.74 2.33
C ILE A 63 -0.99 27.81 1.19
N LEU A 64 -1.22 28.35 0.00
CA LEU A 64 -1.60 27.57 -1.19
C LEU A 64 -0.51 26.55 -1.56
N ASP A 65 0.76 26.96 -1.52
CA ASP A 65 1.90 26.08 -1.76
C ASP A 65 1.92 24.92 -0.77
N ARG A 66 1.56 25.18 0.50
CA ARG A 66 1.51 24.16 1.54
C ARG A 66 0.33 23.21 1.35
N ILE A 67 -0.85 23.72 1.01
CA ILE A 67 -2.01 22.88 0.67
C ILE A 67 -1.71 22.02 -0.57
N ALA A 68 -0.95 22.55 -1.54
CA ALA A 68 -0.52 21.80 -2.71
C ALA A 68 0.37 20.58 -2.38
N THR A 69 1.00 20.54 -1.20
CA THR A 69 1.73 19.36 -0.69
C THR A 69 0.82 18.30 -0.04
N GLY A 70 -0.46 18.60 0.14
CA GLY A 70 -1.43 17.77 0.87
C GLY A 70 -1.52 18.11 2.37
N ALA A 71 -0.93 19.22 2.81
CA ALA A 71 -1.07 19.68 4.19
C ALA A 71 -2.42 20.38 4.41
N VAL A 72 -2.98 20.20 5.60
CA VAL A 72 -4.22 20.84 6.04
C VAL A 72 -3.97 21.65 7.31
N ALA A 73 -4.78 22.68 7.54
CA ALA A 73 -4.77 23.42 8.80
C ALA A 73 -5.73 22.75 9.79
N VAL A 74 -5.24 22.39 10.96
CA VAL A 74 -6.03 21.76 12.02
C VAL A 74 -6.02 22.61 13.28
N PRO A 75 -7.14 22.67 14.02
CA PRO A 75 -7.15 23.24 15.36
C PRO A 75 -6.27 22.40 16.28
N GLN A 76 -5.39 23.04 17.03
CA GLN A 76 -4.50 22.40 18.00
C GLN A 76 -4.75 22.98 19.39
N ARG A 77 -4.69 22.12 20.41
CA ARG A 77 -4.54 22.53 21.81
C ARG A 77 -3.14 22.22 22.29
N LEU A 78 -2.47 23.23 22.86
CA LEU A 78 -1.16 23.06 23.48
C LEU A 78 -1.28 22.38 24.84
N GLU A 79 -0.17 21.90 25.38
CA GLU A 79 -0.13 21.32 26.75
C GLU A 79 -0.56 22.31 27.83
N THR A 80 -0.39 23.62 27.56
CA THR A 80 -0.87 24.72 28.40
C THR A 80 -2.39 24.87 28.40
N GLY A 81 -3.09 24.21 27.47
CA GLY A 81 -4.54 24.34 27.25
C GLY A 81 -4.93 25.44 26.25
N GLU A 82 -3.97 26.24 25.79
CA GLU A 82 -4.19 27.30 24.81
C GLU A 82 -4.59 26.72 23.44
N ALA A 83 -5.52 27.41 22.76
CA ALA A 83 -5.95 27.05 21.41
C ALA A 83 -5.09 27.76 20.38
N THR A 84 -4.58 27.02 19.40
CA THR A 84 -3.81 27.53 18.27
C THR A 84 -4.15 26.72 17.01
N VAL A 85 -3.47 27.00 15.90
CA VAL A 85 -3.59 26.26 14.65
C VAL A 85 -2.24 25.63 14.31
N ALA A 86 -2.27 24.43 13.76
CA ALA A 86 -1.11 23.76 13.21
C ALA A 86 -1.35 23.34 11.76
N PHE A 87 -0.27 23.23 11.00
CA PHE A 87 -0.29 22.42 9.80
C PHE A 87 -0.17 20.95 10.18
N HIS A 88 -0.87 20.11 9.44
CA HIS A 88 -0.82 18.68 9.58
C HIS A 88 -0.93 17.99 8.22
N ARG A 89 -0.14 16.95 8.03
CA ARG A 89 -0.17 16.05 6.88
C ARG A 89 -0.04 14.61 7.38
N GLY A 90 -0.76 13.73 6.70
CA GLY A 90 -0.73 12.29 6.95
C GLY A 90 0.52 11.60 6.41
N ALA A 91 0.50 10.26 6.46
CA ALA A 91 1.50 9.39 5.85
C ALA A 91 1.57 9.53 4.32
N LEU A 92 0.48 10.00 3.71
CA LEU A 92 0.32 10.21 2.28
C LEU A 92 0.43 11.70 1.93
N SER A 93 1.17 12.03 0.86
CA SER A 93 1.37 13.40 0.39
C SER A 93 1.07 13.57 -1.09
N ALA A 94 0.59 14.75 -1.48
CA ALA A 94 0.29 15.07 -2.88
C ALA A 94 1.55 15.20 -3.75
N ASN A 95 2.68 15.57 -3.14
CA ASN A 95 3.97 15.73 -3.79
C ASN A 95 5.03 14.88 -3.06
N PRO A 96 6.19 14.60 -3.68
CA PRO A 96 7.28 13.91 -2.99
C PRO A 96 7.61 14.60 -1.66
N ALA A 97 7.64 13.82 -0.58
CA ALA A 97 7.91 14.36 0.75
C ALA A 97 9.28 15.05 0.79
N HIS A 98 9.33 16.23 1.41
CA HIS A 98 10.58 16.95 1.56
C HIS A 98 11.55 16.13 2.40
N ARG A 99 12.80 16.00 1.94
CA ARG A 99 13.82 15.28 2.70
C ARG A 99 14.12 16.06 3.97
N LEU A 100 13.84 15.45 5.12
CA LEU A 100 14.20 16.01 6.41
C LEU A 100 15.72 16.17 6.53
N PRO A 101 16.20 17.20 7.26
CA PRO A 101 17.60 17.30 7.63
C PRO A 101 18.10 16.00 8.29
N ALA A 102 19.40 15.73 8.17
CA ALA A 102 19.99 14.59 8.86
C ALA A 102 19.66 14.71 10.37
N PRO A 103 19.07 13.67 10.98
CA PRO A 103 18.59 13.79 12.34
C PRO A 103 19.79 13.95 13.29
N ALA A 104 19.67 14.83 14.28
CA ALA A 104 20.71 15.07 15.28
C ALA A 104 20.95 13.82 16.16
N ALA A 105 19.95 12.96 16.28
CA ALA A 105 19.96 11.70 16.99
C ALA A 105 19.58 10.55 16.04
N PRO A 106 19.95 9.29 16.35
CA PRO A 106 19.62 8.16 15.49
C PRO A 106 18.11 7.85 15.42
N ARG A 107 17.32 8.34 16.38
CA ARG A 107 15.87 8.13 16.52
C ARG A 107 15.24 9.34 17.23
N LEU A 108 13.92 9.44 17.13
CA LEU A 108 13.12 10.32 17.98
C LEU A 108 12.84 9.63 19.33
N ASP A 109 13.04 10.34 20.44
CA ASP A 109 12.72 9.85 21.78
C ASP A 109 11.34 10.37 22.26
N SER A 110 10.83 11.46 21.66
CA SER A 110 9.49 12.00 21.96
C SER A 110 8.81 12.65 20.76
N ALA A 111 7.49 12.81 20.82
CA ALA A 111 6.72 13.52 19.78
C ALA A 111 7.15 15.00 19.64
N GLY A 112 7.60 15.64 20.73
CA GLY A 112 8.05 17.03 20.72
C GLY A 112 9.29 17.27 19.87
N GLU A 113 10.19 16.28 19.76
CA GLU A 113 11.38 16.36 18.90
C GLU A 113 11.04 16.36 17.40
N ALA A 114 9.82 15.97 17.06
CA ALA A 114 9.32 15.89 15.68
C ALA A 114 8.44 17.09 15.29
N LEU A 115 8.27 18.08 16.17
CA LEU A 115 7.57 19.33 15.84
C LEU A 115 8.45 20.21 14.95
N ILE A 116 7.89 20.71 13.86
CA ILE A 116 8.59 21.64 12.96
C ILE A 116 7.98 23.02 13.10
N TYR A 117 8.76 23.99 13.56
CA TYR A 117 8.30 25.38 13.69
C TYR A 117 8.41 26.11 12.36
N THR A 118 7.29 26.65 11.87
CA THR A 118 7.25 27.48 10.66
C THR A 118 7.34 28.95 11.05
N GLU A 119 8.57 29.47 11.12
CA GLU A 119 8.85 30.83 11.60
C GLU A 119 8.08 31.91 10.83
N ALA A 120 7.95 31.77 9.51
CA ALA A 120 7.25 32.74 8.65
C ALA A 120 5.78 32.99 9.05
N HIS A 121 5.14 32.04 9.74
CA HIS A 121 3.72 32.11 10.10
C HIS A 121 3.48 31.96 11.61
N GLY A 122 4.53 31.70 12.41
CA GLY A 122 4.42 31.49 13.85
C GLY A 122 3.62 30.25 14.25
N VAL A 123 3.49 29.24 13.38
CA VAL A 123 2.72 28.02 13.63
C VAL A 123 3.59 26.77 13.53
N PHE A 124 3.15 25.69 14.18
CA PHE A 124 3.81 24.39 14.10
C PHE A 124 3.26 23.54 12.96
N ASP A 125 4.12 22.70 12.40
CA ASP A 125 3.75 21.51 11.66
C ASP A 125 3.85 20.32 12.60
N THR A 126 2.74 19.61 12.74
CA THR A 126 2.58 18.50 13.68
C THR A 126 2.64 17.14 13.00
N SER A 127 2.91 17.08 11.68
CA SER A 127 2.81 15.85 10.89
C SER A 127 3.63 14.70 11.47
N TYR A 128 4.92 14.93 11.75
CA TYR A 128 5.81 13.89 12.30
C TYR A 128 5.60 13.63 13.79
N ALA A 129 5.19 14.65 14.56
CA ALA A 129 4.81 14.48 15.97
C ALA A 129 3.55 13.62 16.12
N ALA A 130 2.58 13.82 15.22
CA ALA A 130 1.38 13.00 15.11
C ALA A 130 1.72 11.59 14.65
N ALA A 131 2.61 11.41 13.66
CA ALA A 131 3.09 10.10 13.23
C ALA A 131 3.70 9.30 14.38
N PHE A 132 4.60 9.92 15.13
CA PHE A 132 5.22 9.34 16.31
C PHE A 132 4.16 8.94 17.34
N THR A 133 3.18 9.81 17.58
CA THR A 133 2.09 9.52 18.53
C THR A 133 1.22 8.37 18.03
N ALA A 134 0.90 8.33 16.74
CA ALA A 134 0.11 7.26 16.12
C ALA A 134 0.78 5.90 16.27
N GLY A 135 2.09 5.81 15.96
CA GLY A 135 2.85 4.57 16.14
C GLY A 135 2.92 4.12 17.60
N ARG A 136 3.09 5.08 18.53
CA ARG A 136 3.05 4.78 19.98
C ARG A 136 1.68 4.25 20.41
N LEU A 137 0.60 4.86 19.96
CA LEU A 137 -0.77 4.43 20.28
C LEU A 137 -1.08 3.05 19.69
N ALA A 138 -0.71 2.80 18.43
CA ALA A 138 -0.83 1.48 17.81
C ALA A 138 -0.09 0.40 18.62
N ALA A 139 1.13 0.70 19.07
CA ALA A 139 1.92 -0.20 19.90
C ALA A 139 1.33 -0.43 21.30
N LEU A 140 0.67 0.57 21.88
CA LEU A 140 -0.01 0.44 23.18
C LEU A 140 -1.33 -0.33 23.07
N ALA A 141 -2.01 -0.25 21.94
CA ALA A 141 -3.25 -0.97 21.67
C ALA A 141 -3.04 -2.49 21.47
N ASP A 142 -1.85 -2.90 21.01
CA ASP A 142 -1.52 -4.30 20.75
C ASP A 142 -0.75 -4.95 21.92
N ALA A 143 -1.43 -5.82 22.67
CA ALA A 143 -0.87 -6.50 23.83
C ALA A 143 0.21 -7.53 23.47
N ASP A 144 0.08 -8.19 22.31
CA ASP A 144 1.01 -9.23 21.86
C ASP A 144 2.33 -8.59 21.40
N PHE A 145 2.24 -7.50 20.64
CA PHE A 145 3.40 -6.69 20.26
C PHE A 145 4.14 -6.17 21.49
N ARG A 146 3.42 -5.58 22.45
CA ARG A 146 4.04 -5.03 23.66
C ARG A 146 4.77 -6.10 24.46
N THR A 147 4.18 -7.30 24.59
CA THR A 147 4.81 -8.43 25.28
C THR A 147 6.07 -8.88 24.53
N ALA A 148 5.97 -9.11 23.22
CA ALA A 148 7.11 -9.48 22.38
C ALA A 148 8.24 -8.44 22.42
N LEU A 149 7.92 -7.14 22.42
CA LEU A 149 8.90 -6.06 22.50
C LEU A 149 9.67 -6.06 23.83
N MET A 150 8.99 -6.30 24.95
CA MET A 150 9.65 -6.39 26.26
C MET A 150 10.53 -7.63 26.37
N GLU A 151 10.07 -8.78 25.86
CA GLU A 151 10.84 -10.02 25.83
C GLU A 151 12.07 -9.93 24.93
N PHE A 152 11.91 -9.36 23.72
CA PHE A 152 13.01 -9.05 22.81
C PHE A 152 14.08 -8.22 23.51
N ARG A 153 13.68 -7.12 24.17
CA ARG A 153 14.63 -6.26 24.90
C ARG A 153 15.30 -7.00 26.04
N ALA A 154 14.55 -7.77 26.83
CA ALA A 154 15.10 -8.56 27.92
C ALA A 154 16.14 -9.57 27.43
N GLY A 155 15.83 -10.29 26.35
CA GLY A 155 16.71 -11.26 25.69
C GLY A 155 17.97 -10.61 25.13
N ALA A 156 17.83 -9.56 24.32
CA ALA A 156 18.95 -8.84 23.72
C ALA A 156 19.85 -8.17 24.80
N ARG A 157 19.24 -7.63 25.85
CA ARG A 157 19.96 -7.06 27.00
C ARG A 157 20.74 -8.12 27.77
N ALA A 158 20.15 -9.29 28.01
CA ALA A 158 20.85 -10.41 28.65
C ALA A 158 22.04 -10.88 27.80
N ALA A 159 21.83 -11.01 26.48
CA ALA A 159 22.85 -11.42 25.52
C ALA A 159 24.02 -10.43 25.46
N VAL A 160 23.78 -9.12 25.33
CA VAL A 160 24.86 -8.11 25.26
C VAL A 160 25.60 -7.98 26.60
N ARG A 161 24.90 -8.10 27.74
CA ARG A 161 25.54 -8.11 29.07
C ARG A 161 26.42 -9.34 29.25
N ARG A 162 26.00 -10.50 28.73
CA ARG A 162 26.81 -11.71 28.75
C ARG A 162 28.06 -11.58 27.90
N LEU A 163 27.93 -11.01 26.71
CA LEU A 163 29.07 -10.70 25.82
C LEU A 163 30.06 -9.78 26.53
N ALA A 164 29.57 -8.71 27.17
CA ALA A 164 30.36 -7.78 27.97
C ALA A 164 31.07 -8.42 29.17
N ALA A 165 30.41 -9.37 29.84
CA ALA A 165 30.97 -10.08 30.99
C ALA A 165 32.04 -11.12 30.61
N HIS A 166 32.12 -11.53 29.34
CA HIS A 166 33.01 -12.58 28.86
C HIS A 166 33.93 -12.08 27.73
N PRO A 167 35.11 -11.53 28.05
CA PRO A 167 36.03 -10.96 27.06
C PRO A 167 36.44 -11.90 25.93
N ARG A 168 36.43 -13.21 26.16
CA ARG A 168 36.70 -14.22 25.12
C ARG A 168 35.60 -14.34 24.08
N LEU A 169 34.33 -14.17 24.48
CA LEU A 169 33.21 -14.12 23.55
C LEU A 169 33.23 -12.79 22.79
N ALA A 170 33.47 -11.68 23.49
CA ALA A 170 33.59 -10.35 22.87
C ALA A 170 34.73 -10.30 21.83
N GLY A 171 35.90 -10.87 22.14
CA GLY A 171 37.03 -10.95 21.20
C GLY A 171 36.83 -11.92 20.03
N ARG A 172 35.77 -12.74 20.06
CA ARG A 172 35.38 -13.70 19.02
C ARG A 172 33.94 -13.49 18.55
N ALA A 173 33.45 -12.25 18.57
CA ALA A 173 32.05 -11.96 18.22
C ALA A 173 31.66 -12.55 16.85
N ALA A 174 32.56 -12.54 15.86
CA ALA A 174 32.33 -13.10 14.53
C ALA A 174 32.13 -14.63 14.47
N THR A 175 32.59 -15.38 15.47
CA THR A 175 32.42 -16.86 15.55
C THR A 175 31.57 -17.28 16.75
N THR A 176 31.07 -16.32 17.52
CA THR A 176 30.18 -16.57 18.66
C THR A 176 28.78 -16.87 18.12
N THR A 177 28.15 -17.90 18.65
CA THR A 177 26.79 -18.28 18.23
C THR A 177 25.74 -17.73 19.17
N ALA A 178 24.51 -17.52 18.68
CA ALA A 178 23.38 -17.09 19.51
C ALA A 178 23.14 -18.02 20.71
N ARG A 179 23.31 -19.34 20.51
CA ARG A 179 23.23 -20.34 21.58
C ARG A 179 24.23 -20.08 22.71
N GLN A 180 25.43 -19.59 22.40
CA GLN A 180 26.44 -19.24 23.41
C GLN A 180 26.08 -17.99 24.23
N LEU A 181 25.06 -17.24 23.79
CA LEU A 181 24.54 -16.09 24.53
C LEU A 181 23.31 -16.45 25.36
N THR A 182 22.53 -17.45 24.94
CA THR A 182 21.27 -17.82 25.58
C THR A 182 21.36 -19.07 26.47
N ALA A 183 22.27 -20.00 26.18
CA ALA A 183 22.35 -21.27 26.91
C ALA A 183 22.79 -21.08 28.37
N PRO A 184 22.27 -21.86 29.34
CA PRO A 184 22.76 -21.86 30.71
C PRO A 184 24.29 -21.98 30.78
N LEU A 185 24.93 -21.13 31.59
CA LEU A 185 26.40 -21.09 31.74
C LEU A 185 27.01 -22.45 32.13
N ALA A 186 26.24 -23.28 32.85
CA ALA A 186 26.64 -24.63 33.22
C ALA A 186 26.75 -25.57 32.01
N LEU A 187 25.80 -25.48 31.07
CA LEU A 187 25.82 -26.28 29.84
C LEU A 187 26.98 -25.85 28.94
N GLU A 188 27.23 -24.55 28.80
CA GLU A 188 28.40 -24.08 28.07
C GLU A 188 29.74 -24.46 28.70
N ALA A 189 29.83 -24.40 30.02
CA ALA A 189 31.04 -24.84 30.71
C ALA A 189 31.27 -26.34 30.53
N PHE A 190 30.19 -27.12 30.51
CA PHE A 190 30.22 -28.56 30.29
C PHE A 190 30.57 -28.92 28.84
N ASP A 191 29.87 -28.33 27.86
CA ASP A 191 30.15 -28.47 26.43
C ASP A 191 31.60 -28.10 26.13
N ARG A 192 32.12 -27.05 26.77
CA ARG A 192 33.53 -26.67 26.64
C ARG A 192 34.46 -27.74 27.20
N MET A 193 34.21 -28.26 28.39
CA MET A 193 35.06 -29.33 28.95
C MET A 193 35.04 -30.59 28.07
N LEU A 194 33.92 -30.87 27.41
CA LEU A 194 33.75 -31.98 26.46
C LEU A 194 34.50 -31.75 25.16
N LEU A 195 34.42 -30.55 24.59
CA LEU A 195 34.94 -30.25 23.25
C LEU A 195 36.40 -29.77 23.26
N GLU A 196 36.86 -29.11 24.32
CA GLU A 196 38.26 -28.72 24.47
C GLU A 196 39.11 -29.94 24.89
N ASP A 197 40.31 -30.06 24.30
CA ASP A 197 41.28 -31.10 24.66
C ASP A 197 40.73 -32.54 24.48
N ASN A 198 39.82 -32.75 23.52
CA ASN A 198 39.12 -34.01 23.24
C ASN A 198 38.47 -34.65 24.48
N GLY A 199 37.92 -33.84 25.38
CA GLY A 199 37.25 -34.32 26.60
C GLY A 199 38.21 -34.72 27.73
N ALA A 200 39.53 -34.54 27.55
CA ALA A 200 40.52 -34.82 28.59
C ALA A 200 40.29 -34.01 29.87
N GLN A 201 39.65 -32.85 29.76
CA GLN A 201 39.27 -32.05 30.93
C GLN A 201 38.13 -32.67 31.73
N VAL A 202 37.13 -33.28 31.06
CA VAL A 202 36.05 -34.05 31.72
C VAL A 202 36.63 -35.31 32.36
N ALA A 203 37.44 -36.07 31.64
CA ALA A 203 38.06 -37.29 32.15
C ALA A 203 38.86 -37.01 33.43
N ARG A 204 39.74 -35.99 33.41
CA ARG A 204 40.49 -35.54 34.60
C ARG A 204 39.58 -35.08 35.74
N ALA A 205 38.48 -34.39 35.42
CA ALA A 205 37.55 -33.93 36.44
C ALA A 205 36.82 -35.09 37.13
N LEU A 206 36.42 -36.12 36.38
CA LEU A 206 35.76 -37.33 36.89
C LEU A 206 36.72 -38.20 37.71
N ASP A 207 37.93 -38.46 37.21
CA ASP A 207 38.95 -39.24 37.92
C ASP A 207 39.31 -38.63 39.28
N GLN A 208 39.30 -37.30 39.36
CA GLN A 208 39.62 -36.56 40.58
C GLN A 208 38.39 -36.28 41.47
N ALA A 209 37.18 -36.58 41.01
CA ALA A 209 35.95 -36.24 41.74
C ALA A 209 35.82 -37.06 43.04
N ALA A 210 36.00 -38.38 42.96
CA ALA A 210 35.85 -39.28 44.10
C ALA A 210 36.89 -39.00 45.20
N SER A 211 38.13 -38.72 44.82
CA SER A 211 39.20 -38.38 45.77
C SER A 211 38.97 -37.03 46.46
N ARG A 212 38.46 -36.02 45.74
CA ARG A 212 38.12 -34.70 46.29
C ARG A 212 36.91 -34.75 47.24
N LEU A 213 35.88 -35.54 46.90
CA LEU A 213 34.71 -35.75 47.75
C LEU A 213 35.09 -36.43 49.07
N ARG A 214 35.88 -37.52 49.00
CA ARG A 214 36.39 -38.23 50.20
C ARG A 214 37.27 -37.34 51.07
N ALA A 215 38.03 -36.42 50.48
CA ALA A 215 38.87 -35.47 51.19
C ALA A 215 38.09 -34.29 51.82
N GLY A 216 36.75 -34.28 51.76
CA GLY A 216 35.93 -33.20 52.32
C GLY A 216 36.15 -31.82 51.69
N ARG A 217 36.84 -31.75 50.54
CA ARG A 217 37.20 -30.48 49.90
C ARG A 217 35.98 -29.90 49.20
N ARG A 218 35.32 -28.94 49.83
CA ARG A 218 34.35 -28.07 49.13
C ARG A 218 35.11 -27.23 48.11
N ARG A 219 34.55 -27.12 46.90
CA ARG A 219 35.13 -26.33 45.81
C ARG A 219 35.11 -24.85 46.22
N THR A 220 36.22 -24.34 46.75
CA THR A 220 36.44 -22.90 46.86
C THR A 220 36.68 -22.41 45.45
N VAL A 221 35.73 -21.65 44.89
CA VAL A 221 35.93 -20.99 43.59
C VAL A 221 37.11 -20.04 43.80
N PRO A 222 38.28 -20.26 43.16
CA PRO A 222 39.37 -19.31 43.27
C PRO A 222 38.84 -17.97 42.77
N ALA A 223 39.06 -16.90 43.54
CA ALA A 223 38.74 -15.55 43.12
C ALA A 223 39.50 -15.28 41.82
N ARG A 224 38.83 -15.42 40.67
CA ARG A 224 39.43 -15.12 39.37
C ARG A 224 39.74 -13.64 39.37
N THR A 225 41.02 -13.30 39.28
CA THR A 225 41.47 -11.96 38.93
C THR A 225 40.76 -11.56 37.62
N ARG A 226 39.87 -10.57 37.70
CA ARG A 226 39.23 -9.96 36.53
C ARG A 226 40.32 -9.19 35.80
N THR A 227 41.04 -9.83 34.89
CA THR A 227 42.19 -9.24 34.19
C THR A 227 41.81 -8.22 33.11
N ALA A 228 40.52 -8.08 32.79
CA ALA A 228 40.02 -7.05 31.88
C ALA A 228 38.80 -6.36 32.48
N ALA A 229 38.75 -5.02 32.34
CA ALA A 229 37.53 -4.27 32.57
C ALA A 229 36.42 -4.84 31.66
N PRO A 230 35.20 -5.08 32.18
CA PRO A 230 34.09 -5.53 31.35
C PRO A 230 33.88 -4.51 30.22
N ALA A 231 33.75 -4.98 29.00
CA ALA A 231 33.45 -4.11 27.87
C ALA A 231 32.13 -3.40 28.13
N GLN A 232 32.03 -2.11 27.79
CA GLN A 232 30.78 -1.38 27.96
C GLN A 232 29.73 -1.93 26.96
N PRO A 233 28.54 -2.38 27.40
CA PRO A 233 27.55 -3.00 26.51
C PRO A 233 27.19 -2.15 25.28
N ARG A 234 27.10 -0.83 25.45
CA ARG A 234 26.80 0.12 24.37
C ARG A 234 27.92 0.18 23.31
N ALA A 235 29.18 0.02 23.72
CA ALA A 235 30.31 -0.01 22.79
C ALA A 235 30.30 -1.29 21.94
N LEU A 236 29.83 -2.42 22.50
CA LEU A 236 29.70 -3.68 21.78
C LEU A 236 28.62 -3.61 20.70
N LEU A 237 27.52 -2.89 20.92
CA LEU A 237 26.47 -2.70 19.90
C LEU A 237 26.97 -2.05 18.61
N ARG A 238 28.07 -1.28 18.68
CA ARG A 238 28.70 -0.64 17.52
C ARG A 238 29.66 -1.55 16.77
N GLN A 239 29.94 -2.75 17.28
CA GLN A 239 30.84 -3.69 16.62
C GLN A 239 30.11 -4.43 15.49
N PRO A 240 30.77 -4.66 14.34
CA PRO A 240 30.18 -5.40 13.24
C PRO A 240 29.84 -6.84 13.67
N GLY A 241 28.69 -7.35 13.21
CA GLY A 241 28.19 -8.70 13.50
C GLY A 241 27.53 -8.88 14.88
N VAL A 242 27.70 -7.95 15.82
CA VAL A 242 27.01 -8.03 17.13
C VAL A 242 25.51 -7.83 16.98
N ALA A 243 25.06 -6.94 16.09
CA ALA A 243 23.64 -6.74 15.82
C ALA A 243 22.95 -8.05 15.40
N ASP A 244 23.50 -8.74 14.39
CA ASP A 244 22.97 -10.01 13.89
C ASP A 244 22.99 -11.11 14.95
N LEU A 245 24.05 -11.15 15.76
CA LEU A 245 24.16 -12.10 16.86
C LEU A 245 23.08 -11.87 17.93
N LEU A 246 22.74 -10.61 18.22
CA LEU A 246 21.71 -10.26 19.21
C LEU A 246 20.30 -10.53 18.67
N THR A 247 20.03 -10.26 17.39
CA THR A 247 18.73 -10.57 16.78
C THR A 247 18.50 -12.08 16.71
N GLN A 248 19.52 -12.86 16.35
CA GLN A 248 19.47 -14.33 16.42
C GLN A 248 19.27 -14.85 17.85
N ALA A 249 19.88 -14.20 18.85
CA ALA A 249 19.70 -14.58 20.25
C ALA A 249 18.29 -14.26 20.78
N ALA A 250 17.64 -13.23 20.25
CA ALA A 250 16.25 -12.91 20.57
C ALA A 250 15.24 -13.81 19.84
N GLY A 251 15.62 -14.34 18.67
CA GLY A 251 14.86 -15.36 17.93
C GLY A 251 13.42 -14.93 17.62
N GLU A 252 12.46 -15.78 17.97
CA GLU A 252 11.03 -15.60 17.68
C GLU A 252 10.46 -14.26 18.18
N THR A 253 10.93 -13.77 19.34
CA THR A 253 10.46 -12.48 19.88
C THR A 253 10.86 -11.30 18.99
N PHE A 254 12.04 -11.36 18.37
CA PHE A 254 12.49 -10.35 17.43
C PHE A 254 11.69 -10.43 16.12
N GLU A 255 11.42 -11.63 15.62
CA GLU A 255 10.60 -11.85 14.42
C GLU A 255 9.17 -11.32 14.58
N LYS A 256 8.55 -11.53 15.75
CA LYS A 256 7.22 -10.97 16.06
C LYS A 256 7.23 -9.44 16.04
N VAL A 257 8.25 -8.82 16.63
CA VAL A 257 8.41 -7.35 16.65
C VAL A 257 8.62 -6.81 15.23
N THR A 258 9.51 -7.41 14.43
CA THR A 258 9.79 -6.93 13.07
C THR A 258 8.61 -7.15 12.13
N ALA A 259 7.91 -8.27 12.22
CA ALA A 259 6.69 -8.52 11.45
C ALA A 259 5.61 -7.47 11.74
N TRP A 260 5.38 -7.16 13.03
CA TRP A 260 4.45 -6.10 13.42
C TRP A 260 4.87 -4.73 12.90
N LEU A 261 6.16 -4.38 13.00
CA LEU A 261 6.68 -3.12 12.46
C LEU A 261 6.57 -3.06 10.92
N ASN A 262 6.68 -4.18 10.21
CA ASN A 262 6.47 -4.20 8.76
C ASN A 262 5.01 -3.93 8.39
N ARG A 263 4.04 -4.43 9.17
CA ARG A 263 2.62 -4.06 9.03
C ARG A 263 2.41 -2.55 9.23
N LEU A 264 3.08 -1.96 10.23
CA LEU A 264 3.08 -0.51 10.43
C LEU A 264 3.67 0.25 9.23
N ARG A 265 4.77 -0.24 8.64
CA ARG A 265 5.39 0.37 7.44
C ARG A 265 4.51 0.28 6.19
N ARG A 266 3.63 -0.72 6.11
CA ARG A 266 2.57 -0.86 5.11
C ARG A 266 1.28 -0.14 5.50
N LEU A 267 1.31 0.69 6.55
CA LEU A 267 0.20 1.51 7.01
C LEU A 267 -1.04 0.72 7.49
N GLU A 268 -0.97 -0.61 7.59
CA GLU A 268 -2.09 -1.49 8.01
C GLU A 268 -2.61 -1.20 9.43
N LEU A 269 -1.80 -0.53 10.25
CA LEU A 269 -2.09 -0.22 11.65
C LEU A 269 -2.46 1.25 11.88
N ILE A 270 -2.60 2.03 10.80
CA ILE A 270 -2.80 3.47 10.84
C ILE A 270 -4.24 3.79 10.46
N GLY A 271 -4.90 4.61 11.29
CA GLY A 271 -6.26 5.08 11.04
C GLY A 271 -6.38 6.00 9.83
N THR A 272 -7.58 6.10 9.26
CA THR A 272 -7.84 6.91 8.06
C THR A 272 -7.57 8.40 8.28
N GLU A 273 -7.69 8.90 9.50
CA GLU A 273 -7.37 10.27 9.89
C GLU A 273 -5.89 10.64 9.68
N HIS A 274 -5.02 9.64 9.68
CA HIS A 274 -3.58 9.80 9.42
C HIS A 274 -3.21 9.52 7.97
N LEU A 275 -4.12 8.99 7.15
CA LEU A 275 -3.95 8.80 5.71
C LEU A 275 -4.55 9.96 4.93
N VAL A 276 -5.76 10.37 5.33
CA VAL A 276 -6.57 11.43 4.74
C VAL A 276 -7.01 12.39 5.85
N PRO A 277 -6.18 13.40 6.18
CA PRO A 277 -6.46 14.30 7.30
C PRO A 277 -7.76 15.08 7.23
N ASP A 278 -8.25 15.37 6.02
CA ASP A 278 -9.52 16.05 5.81
C ASP A 278 -10.35 15.25 4.79
N PRO A 279 -11.61 14.90 5.11
CA PRO A 279 -12.44 14.08 4.23
C PRO A 279 -12.70 14.70 2.85
N ARG A 280 -12.55 16.03 2.71
CA ARG A 280 -12.68 16.71 1.41
C ARG A 280 -11.52 16.41 0.46
N MET A 281 -10.42 15.84 0.95
CA MET A 281 -9.30 15.39 0.11
C MET A 281 -9.65 14.11 -0.66
N LEU A 282 -10.57 13.28 -0.13
CA LEU A 282 -11.08 12.05 -0.76
C LEU A 282 -12.63 12.04 -0.74
N PRO A 283 -13.28 12.85 -1.61
CA PRO A 283 -14.73 12.83 -1.79
C PRO A 283 -15.26 11.46 -2.25
N ALA A 284 -16.57 11.26 -2.16
CA ALA A 284 -17.22 10.10 -2.78
C ALA A 284 -17.02 10.13 -4.31
N GLU A 285 -16.97 8.95 -4.92
CA GLU A 285 -16.65 8.76 -6.34
C GLU A 285 -15.39 9.51 -6.77
N SER A 286 -14.27 9.25 -6.08
CA SER A 286 -12.98 9.84 -6.42
C SER A 286 -11.81 8.90 -6.26
N ILE A 287 -10.79 9.13 -7.09
CA ILE A 287 -9.49 8.47 -7.01
C ILE A 287 -8.40 9.50 -6.72
N ARG A 288 -7.45 9.13 -5.85
CA ARG A 288 -6.32 9.98 -5.44
C ARG A 288 -5.01 9.22 -5.49
N PHE A 289 -4.03 9.83 -6.11
CA PHE A 289 -2.65 9.38 -6.17
C PHE A 289 -1.81 10.18 -5.18
N ALA A 290 -0.98 9.47 -4.42
CA ALA A 290 -0.18 10.07 -3.36
C ALA A 290 1.19 9.41 -3.28
N TYR A 291 2.16 10.17 -2.78
CA TYR A 291 3.46 9.66 -2.35
C TYR A 291 3.35 9.20 -0.90
N VAL A 292 4.07 8.13 -0.57
CA VAL A 292 4.21 7.70 0.82
C VAL A 292 5.41 8.42 1.43
N ASP A 293 5.24 9.02 2.60
CA ASP A 293 6.30 9.76 3.28
C ASP A 293 7.18 8.83 4.15
N PRO A 294 8.44 8.56 3.75
CA PRO A 294 9.32 7.69 4.52
C PRO A 294 9.72 8.30 5.88
N GLY A 295 9.76 9.64 5.99
CA GLY A 295 9.99 10.33 7.25
C GLY A 295 8.82 10.15 8.23
N TRP A 296 7.60 10.12 7.71
CA TRP A 296 6.39 9.88 8.52
C TRP A 296 6.39 8.46 9.07
N ILE A 297 6.65 7.47 8.20
CA ILE A 297 6.75 6.06 8.61
C ILE A 297 7.88 5.86 9.62
N ARG A 298 9.04 6.49 9.40
CA ARG A 298 10.14 6.45 10.37
C ARG A 298 9.71 6.99 11.74
N ALA A 299 9.05 8.15 11.76
CA ALA A 299 8.58 8.74 13.01
C ALA A 299 7.56 7.83 13.71
N ALA A 300 6.66 7.18 12.97
CA ALA A 300 5.72 6.20 13.52
C ALA A 300 6.44 4.97 14.11
N VAL A 301 7.46 4.44 13.43
CA VAL A 301 8.29 3.32 13.94
C VAL A 301 9.02 3.72 15.23
N ASP A 302 9.64 4.90 15.26
CA ASP A 302 10.29 5.43 16.48
C ASP A 302 9.27 5.58 17.63
N GLY A 303 8.06 6.05 17.31
CA GLY A 303 6.92 6.11 18.22
C GLY A 303 6.53 4.76 18.81
N ALA A 304 6.37 3.74 17.96
CA ALA A 304 6.04 2.38 18.39
C ALA A 304 7.12 1.79 19.30
N LEU A 305 8.40 2.04 19.00
CA LEU A 305 9.54 1.59 19.79
C LEU A 305 9.75 2.43 21.07
N SER A 306 9.07 3.56 21.24
CA SER A 306 9.24 4.42 22.43
C SER A 306 8.60 3.86 23.71
N ILE A 307 7.70 2.87 23.61
CA ILE A 307 7.00 2.34 24.79
C ILE A 307 7.93 1.52 25.68
N GLY A 308 7.81 1.64 27.00
CA GLY A 308 8.54 0.82 28.00
C GLY A 308 10.06 0.84 27.89
N VAL A 309 10.65 1.95 27.46
CA VAL A 309 12.10 2.17 27.50
C VAL A 309 12.52 2.56 28.91
N GLY A 310 13.23 1.68 29.61
CA GLY A 310 13.67 1.93 31.00
C GLY A 310 15.06 2.54 31.13
N HIS A 311 15.93 2.36 30.12
CA HIS A 311 17.31 2.83 30.18
C HIS A 311 17.93 3.02 28.78
N THR A 312 19.01 3.78 28.69
CA THR A 312 19.69 4.12 27.42
C THR A 312 20.10 2.91 26.59
N LEU A 313 20.43 1.77 27.22
CA LEU A 313 20.73 0.53 26.51
C LEU A 313 19.49 -0.06 25.80
N ASP A 314 18.27 0.09 26.34
CA ASP A 314 17.07 -0.42 25.68
C ASP A 314 16.75 0.42 24.45
N ALA A 315 16.94 1.72 24.60
CA ALA A 315 16.79 2.66 23.52
C ALA A 315 17.78 2.33 22.39
N ASP A 316 19.05 2.05 22.71
CA ASP A 316 20.04 1.61 21.71
C ASP A 316 19.68 0.26 21.08
N LEU A 317 19.13 -0.69 21.84
CA LEU A 317 18.67 -1.98 21.30
C LEU A 317 17.50 -1.86 20.31
N ASN A 318 16.69 -0.79 20.41
CA ASN A 318 15.63 -0.53 19.43
C ASN A 318 16.18 -0.38 18.01
N SER A 319 17.43 0.06 17.83
CA SER A 319 18.02 0.19 16.48
C SER A 319 18.17 -1.16 15.76
N LEU A 320 18.12 -2.27 16.49
CA LEU A 320 18.10 -3.61 15.90
C LEU A 320 16.77 -3.88 15.17
N ALA A 321 15.67 -3.27 15.62
CA ALA A 321 14.32 -3.46 15.07
C ALA A 321 13.89 -2.34 14.11
N THR A 322 14.64 -1.22 14.04
CA THR A 322 14.35 -0.13 13.09
C THR A 322 14.63 -0.51 11.64
N GLY A 323 15.48 -1.52 11.40
CA GLY A 323 15.64 -2.14 10.09
C GLY A 323 14.39 -2.94 9.69
N GLY A 324 14.21 -3.19 8.39
CA GLY A 324 13.06 -3.94 7.89
C GLY A 324 12.81 -3.73 6.41
N GLU A 325 11.59 -4.02 5.99
CA GLU A 325 11.11 -3.76 4.64
C GLU A 325 11.21 -2.26 4.31
N ALA A 326 11.55 -1.96 3.07
CA ALA A 326 11.47 -0.58 2.58
C ALA A 326 10.00 -0.14 2.59
N PRO A 327 9.70 1.11 3.01
CA PRO A 327 8.35 1.63 2.90
C PRO A 327 7.92 1.68 1.42
N PRO A 328 6.63 1.53 1.12
CA PRO A 328 6.11 1.75 -0.23
C PRO A 328 6.47 3.15 -0.73
N ALA A 329 6.55 3.31 -2.06
CA ALA A 329 6.92 4.59 -2.68
C ALA A 329 5.70 5.50 -2.91
N CYS A 330 4.58 4.91 -3.33
CA CYS A 330 3.34 5.63 -3.58
C CYS A 330 2.11 4.80 -3.19
N ALA A 331 0.97 5.50 -3.16
CA ALA A 331 -0.32 4.96 -2.82
C ALA A 331 -1.37 5.44 -3.82
N VAL A 332 -2.38 4.61 -4.03
CA VAL A 332 -3.62 4.97 -4.70
C VAL A 332 -4.76 4.75 -3.71
N LEU A 333 -5.56 5.79 -3.51
CA LEU A 333 -6.79 5.76 -2.74
C LEU A 333 -7.96 5.83 -3.71
N LEU A 334 -8.84 4.85 -3.66
CA LEU A 334 -10.09 4.85 -4.41
C LEU A 334 -11.24 4.86 -3.42
N ARG A 335 -12.10 5.88 -3.52
CA ARG A 335 -13.37 5.93 -2.79
C ARG A 335 -14.52 5.94 -3.79
N SER A 336 -15.17 4.79 -3.97
CA SER A 336 -16.20 4.60 -4.98
C SER A 336 -17.04 3.36 -4.67
N SER A 337 -18.30 3.36 -5.13
CA SER A 337 -19.13 2.15 -5.12
C SER A 337 -18.51 0.99 -5.92
N LEU A 338 -17.59 1.27 -6.86
CA LEU A 338 -16.80 0.27 -7.58
C LEU A 338 -16.14 -0.77 -6.67
N VAL A 339 -15.69 -0.35 -5.48
CA VAL A 339 -15.00 -1.22 -4.52
C VAL A 339 -15.91 -2.35 -4.02
N HIS A 340 -17.19 -2.05 -3.82
CA HIS A 340 -18.18 -2.99 -3.33
C HIS A 340 -18.89 -3.73 -4.48
N ASP A 341 -19.26 -3.01 -5.53
CA ASP A 341 -20.11 -3.51 -6.61
C ASP A 341 -19.30 -4.37 -7.62
N TRP A 342 -18.01 -4.05 -7.81
CA TRP A 342 -17.06 -4.83 -8.60
C TRP A 342 -15.84 -5.26 -7.75
N PRO A 343 -16.00 -6.17 -6.78
CA PRO A 343 -14.93 -6.55 -5.85
C PRO A 343 -13.72 -7.22 -6.53
N ASN A 344 -13.90 -7.71 -7.76
CA ASN A 344 -12.86 -8.35 -8.57
C ASN A 344 -12.33 -7.42 -9.68
N THR A 345 -12.49 -6.10 -9.58
CA THR A 345 -11.86 -5.14 -10.50
C THR A 345 -10.37 -5.41 -10.62
N ILE A 346 -9.90 -5.49 -11.86
CA ILE A 346 -8.49 -5.71 -12.17
C ILE A 346 -7.80 -4.36 -12.19
N SER A 347 -6.83 -4.16 -11.29
CA SER A 347 -5.99 -2.96 -11.23
C SER A 347 -4.59 -3.28 -11.77
N THR A 348 -4.23 -2.72 -12.92
CA THR A 348 -2.89 -2.88 -13.51
C THR A 348 -2.14 -1.56 -13.42
N ALA A 349 -1.06 -1.50 -12.64
CA ALA A 349 -0.22 -0.31 -12.56
C ALA A 349 1.06 -0.49 -13.36
N ARG A 350 1.52 0.59 -14.01
CA ARG A 350 2.76 0.60 -14.79
C ARG A 350 3.72 1.68 -14.31
N THR A 351 5.01 1.38 -14.30
CA THR A 351 6.07 2.36 -14.06
C THR A 351 6.33 3.18 -15.32
N ARG A 352 7.15 4.22 -15.20
CA ARG A 352 7.58 5.06 -16.35
C ARG A 352 8.22 4.25 -17.48
N ASP A 353 8.88 3.14 -17.16
CA ASP A 353 9.53 2.27 -18.14
C ASP A 353 8.53 1.33 -18.84
N GLY A 354 7.23 1.43 -18.52
CA GLY A 354 6.15 0.59 -19.03
C GLY A 354 6.03 -0.78 -18.34
N ALA A 355 6.91 -1.09 -17.38
CA ALA A 355 6.88 -2.33 -16.63
C ALA A 355 5.68 -2.38 -15.68
N VAL A 356 4.97 -3.52 -15.66
CA VAL A 356 3.87 -3.75 -14.72
C VAL A 356 4.42 -3.90 -13.29
N THR A 357 3.79 -3.25 -12.32
CA THR A 357 4.11 -3.39 -10.89
C THR A 357 2.85 -3.76 -10.12
N GLU A 358 2.99 -4.79 -9.29
CA GLU A 358 1.93 -5.22 -8.37
C GLU A 358 1.96 -4.38 -7.08
N PRO A 359 0.80 -4.19 -6.42
CA PRO A 359 0.76 -3.57 -5.11
C PRO A 359 1.43 -4.46 -4.04
N VAL A 360 2.12 -3.84 -3.09
CA VAL A 360 2.64 -4.46 -1.85
C VAL A 360 1.51 -4.88 -0.93
N SER A 361 0.48 -4.04 -0.83
CA SER A 361 -0.76 -4.37 -0.13
C SER A 361 -1.95 -3.68 -0.79
N GLN A 362 -3.10 -4.32 -0.66
CA GLN A 362 -4.38 -3.83 -1.13
C GLN A 362 -5.41 -4.08 -0.03
N ASP A 363 -5.84 -3.00 0.62
CA ASP A 363 -6.62 -3.05 1.85
C ASP A 363 -7.89 -2.21 1.71
N ILE A 364 -9.02 -2.76 2.16
CA ILE A 364 -10.32 -2.08 2.19
C ILE A 364 -10.50 -1.48 3.59
N TYR A 365 -10.51 -0.14 3.70
CA TYR A 365 -10.60 0.59 4.97
C TYR A 365 -12.05 0.90 5.40
N SER A 366 -12.97 0.92 4.44
CA SER A 366 -14.40 1.22 4.59
C SER A 366 -15.17 0.44 3.52
N THR A 367 -16.50 0.44 3.53
CA THR A 367 -17.33 -0.22 2.51
C THR A 367 -16.99 0.24 1.08
N ASP A 368 -16.57 1.48 0.91
CA ASP A 368 -16.35 2.16 -0.38
C ASP A 368 -14.89 2.58 -0.60
N THR A 369 -13.97 2.32 0.33
CA THR A 369 -12.61 2.90 0.31
C THR A 369 -11.54 1.83 0.24
N LEU A 370 -10.78 1.85 -0.86
CA LEU A 370 -9.66 0.97 -1.17
C LEU A 370 -8.33 1.74 -1.12
N LEU A 371 -7.34 1.18 -0.44
CA LEU A 371 -5.95 1.63 -0.45
C LEU A 371 -5.09 0.59 -1.17
N MET A 372 -4.33 1.04 -2.17
CA MET A 372 -3.32 0.23 -2.85
C MET A 372 -1.95 0.88 -2.65
N LEU A 373 -0.98 0.12 -2.14
CA LEU A 373 0.38 0.60 -1.87
C LEU A 373 1.35 -0.02 -2.87
N TYR A 374 2.18 0.79 -3.53
CA TYR A 374 3.11 0.30 -4.55
C TYR A 374 4.57 0.46 -4.11
N PRO A 375 5.45 -0.51 -4.45
CA PRO A 375 6.85 -0.48 -4.04
C PRO A 375 7.66 0.58 -4.80
N GLN A 376 7.16 1.04 -5.95
CA GLN A 376 7.80 2.01 -6.84
C GLN A 376 6.76 3.02 -7.34
N LEU A 377 7.24 4.15 -7.87
CA LEU A 377 6.36 5.15 -8.46
C LEU A 377 5.71 4.61 -9.73
N ILE A 378 4.38 4.71 -9.77
CA ILE A 378 3.57 4.38 -10.93
C ILE A 378 3.37 5.64 -11.79
N ASP A 379 3.29 5.45 -13.10
CA ASP A 379 3.06 6.48 -14.13
C ASP A 379 1.64 6.35 -14.71
N SER A 380 1.11 5.11 -14.76
CA SER A 380 -0.28 4.85 -15.09
C SER A 380 -0.92 3.78 -14.21
N LEU A 381 -2.23 3.87 -14.08
CA LEU A 381 -3.10 2.88 -13.46
C LEU A 381 -4.26 2.57 -14.40
N GLU A 382 -4.46 1.30 -14.70
CA GLU A 382 -5.59 0.79 -15.48
C GLU A 382 -6.56 0.07 -14.55
N LEU A 383 -7.83 0.47 -14.54
CA LEU A 383 -8.92 -0.25 -13.90
C LEU A 383 -9.71 -0.96 -14.99
N ALA A 384 -9.87 -2.27 -14.87
CA ALA A 384 -10.60 -3.08 -15.83
C ALA A 384 -11.70 -3.88 -15.13
N GLU A 385 -12.84 -3.98 -15.80
CA GLU A 385 -13.91 -4.86 -15.37
C GLU A 385 -13.40 -6.32 -15.39
N PRO A 386 -13.68 -7.12 -14.35
CA PRO A 386 -13.32 -8.53 -14.36
C PRO A 386 -13.99 -9.22 -15.57
N PRO A 387 -13.26 -10.06 -16.32
CA PRO A 387 -13.86 -10.81 -17.42
C PRO A 387 -14.92 -11.75 -16.83
N ARG A 388 -16.19 -11.43 -17.08
CA ARG A 388 -17.32 -12.33 -16.88
C ARG A 388 -17.68 -12.96 -18.23
N ASP A 389 -18.64 -13.89 -18.23
CA ASP A 389 -19.12 -14.59 -19.42
C ASP A 389 -19.30 -13.65 -20.63
N LEU A 390 -19.19 -14.22 -21.84
CA LEU A 390 -19.25 -13.44 -23.08
C LEU A 390 -20.60 -12.71 -23.20
N CYS A 391 -20.60 -11.39 -23.03
CA CYS A 391 -21.77 -10.54 -23.15
C CYS A 391 -21.91 -10.00 -24.57
N PHE A 392 -23.16 -9.93 -25.06
CA PHE A 392 -23.49 -9.23 -26.30
C PHE A 392 -24.40 -8.05 -26.00
N GLY A 393 -24.12 -6.89 -26.57
CA GLY A 393 -24.94 -5.72 -26.32
C GLY A 393 -24.31 -4.41 -26.76
N ILE A 394 -25.04 -3.34 -26.49
CA ILE A 394 -24.57 -1.95 -26.62
C ILE A 394 -23.96 -1.60 -25.26
N GLY A 395 -22.78 -0.97 -25.24
CA GLY A 395 -22.16 -0.51 -24.00
C GLY A 395 -22.97 0.61 -23.34
N ASP A 396 -22.70 0.88 -22.07
CA ASP A 396 -23.44 1.88 -21.27
C ASP A 396 -23.36 3.30 -21.85
N VAL A 397 -22.30 3.59 -22.61
CA VAL A 397 -22.06 4.85 -23.34
C VAL A 397 -22.93 4.99 -24.61
N GLY A 398 -23.80 4.03 -24.88
CA GLY A 398 -24.69 4.05 -26.05
C GLY A 398 -23.95 3.84 -27.38
N THR A 399 -22.79 3.19 -27.35
CA THR A 399 -21.99 2.83 -28.53
C THR A 399 -21.55 1.36 -28.48
N ILE A 400 -21.11 0.83 -29.62
CA ILE A 400 -20.33 -0.41 -29.69
C ILE A 400 -18.94 -0.09 -30.25
N GLU A 401 -17.93 -0.79 -29.76
CA GLU A 401 -16.58 -0.73 -30.32
C GLU A 401 -16.48 -1.70 -31.51
N LEU A 402 -16.33 -1.15 -32.71
CA LEU A 402 -16.15 -1.96 -33.92
C LEU A 402 -14.80 -2.68 -33.88
N ARG A 403 -14.76 -3.86 -34.49
CA ARG A 403 -13.57 -4.72 -34.54
C ARG A 403 -13.21 -5.09 -35.96
N HIS A 404 -11.91 -5.18 -36.24
CA HIS A 404 -11.42 -5.73 -37.50
C HIS A 404 -11.96 -7.15 -37.71
N ILE A 405 -12.56 -7.41 -38.87
CA ILE A 405 -13.16 -8.70 -39.25
C ILE A 405 -12.31 -9.46 -40.28
N SER A 406 -11.29 -8.82 -40.83
CA SER A 406 -10.37 -9.40 -41.81
C SER A 406 -8.91 -9.01 -41.53
N GLY A 407 -7.96 -9.57 -42.29
CA GLY A 407 -6.53 -9.27 -42.16
C GLY A 407 -5.81 -9.97 -41.01
N ASP A 408 -4.64 -9.44 -40.63
CA ASP A 408 -3.73 -10.04 -39.62
C ASP A 408 -4.09 -9.66 -38.16
N VAL A 409 -5.05 -8.75 -37.97
CA VAL A 409 -5.43 -8.16 -36.68
C VAL A 409 -6.91 -8.37 -36.34
N ILE A 410 -7.49 -9.51 -36.72
CA ILE A 410 -8.89 -9.85 -36.45
C ILE A 410 -9.20 -9.69 -34.95
N GLY A 411 -10.28 -8.96 -34.65
CA GLY A 411 -10.73 -8.68 -33.28
C GLY A 411 -10.11 -7.43 -32.64
N ALA A 412 -9.12 -6.79 -33.27
CA ALA A 412 -8.58 -5.52 -32.78
C ALA A 412 -9.61 -4.38 -32.92
N PRO A 413 -9.63 -3.41 -31.99
CA PRO A 413 -10.58 -2.32 -32.01
C PRO A 413 -10.34 -1.34 -33.18
N MET A 414 -11.42 -0.90 -33.82
CA MET A 414 -11.44 -0.04 -35.00
C MET A 414 -12.05 1.34 -34.71
N GLY A 415 -12.81 1.48 -33.62
CA GLY A 415 -13.43 2.73 -33.17
C GLY A 415 -14.92 2.56 -32.80
N ASP A 416 -15.53 3.62 -32.28
CA ASP A 416 -16.91 3.58 -31.80
C ASP A 416 -17.95 3.74 -32.91
N PHE A 417 -19.05 3.00 -32.80
CA PHE A 417 -20.23 3.12 -33.65
C PHE A 417 -21.49 3.26 -32.79
N PRO A 418 -22.43 4.17 -33.15
CA PRO A 418 -22.33 5.22 -34.17
C PRO A 418 -21.33 6.33 -33.83
N ARG A 419 -20.75 6.95 -34.87
CA ARG A 419 -19.82 8.09 -34.71
C ARG A 419 -20.54 9.31 -34.11
N ALA A 420 -19.80 10.13 -33.37
CA ALA A 420 -20.34 11.26 -32.61
C ALA A 420 -20.96 12.38 -33.46
N ASP A 421 -20.63 12.47 -34.75
CA ASP A 421 -21.08 13.54 -35.65
C ASP A 421 -22.57 13.40 -36.07
N ASP A 422 -23.23 12.30 -35.70
CA ASP A 422 -24.53 11.94 -36.26
C ASP A 422 -25.78 12.48 -35.51
N LEU A 423 -25.70 12.96 -34.25
CA LEU A 423 -26.91 13.37 -33.46
C LEU A 423 -26.65 14.40 -32.33
N ASP A 424 -27.74 15.08 -31.91
CA ASP A 424 -27.82 16.04 -30.79
C ASP A 424 -27.30 15.47 -29.44
N GLN A 425 -26.40 16.21 -28.78
CA GLN A 425 -25.59 15.83 -27.61
C GLN A 425 -26.34 15.59 -26.29
N THR A 426 -27.67 15.42 -26.31
CA THR A 426 -28.50 15.44 -25.08
C THR A 426 -29.11 14.10 -24.67
N ASP A 427 -28.97 13.04 -25.47
CA ASP A 427 -29.45 11.68 -25.11
C ASP A 427 -28.31 10.66 -25.27
N GLN A 428 -27.70 10.26 -24.15
CA GLN A 428 -26.55 9.32 -24.10
C GLN A 428 -26.94 7.92 -24.63
N PHE A 429 -28.22 7.54 -24.52
CA PHE A 429 -28.79 6.33 -25.13
C PHE A 429 -29.32 6.56 -26.56
N GLY A 430 -29.33 7.81 -27.03
CA GLY A 430 -29.97 8.24 -28.27
C GLY A 430 -29.32 7.72 -29.56
N ARG A 431 -28.01 7.41 -29.54
CA ARG A 431 -27.27 7.03 -30.76
C ARG A 431 -27.80 5.76 -31.42
N PHE A 432 -28.16 4.75 -30.62
CA PHE A 432 -28.75 3.51 -31.12
C PHE A 432 -30.27 3.57 -31.30
N ARG A 433 -30.96 4.59 -30.79
CA ARG A 433 -32.42 4.71 -30.91
C ARG A 433 -32.88 4.79 -32.37
N ARG A 434 -32.06 5.35 -33.27
CA ARG A 434 -32.37 5.37 -34.71
C ARG A 434 -32.54 3.97 -35.28
N PHE A 435 -31.88 2.97 -34.70
CA PHE A 435 -31.96 1.57 -35.10
C PHE A 435 -33.03 0.79 -34.35
N LEU A 436 -33.99 1.43 -33.68
CA LEU A 436 -35.14 0.75 -33.08
C LEU A 436 -36.26 0.58 -34.09
N ARG A 437 -37.10 -0.43 -33.88
CA ARG A 437 -38.26 -0.67 -34.74
C ARG A 437 -39.28 0.46 -34.61
N PRO A 438 -39.90 0.90 -35.72
CA PRO A 438 -40.98 1.87 -35.67
C PRO A 438 -42.14 1.37 -34.80
N GLY A 439 -42.48 2.11 -33.74
CA GLY A 439 -43.60 1.81 -32.83
C GLY A 439 -43.31 0.85 -31.68
N ASP A 440 -42.09 0.31 -31.59
CA ASP A 440 -41.63 -0.55 -30.48
C ASP A 440 -40.23 -0.08 -30.04
N ALA A 441 -40.18 0.69 -28.95
CA ALA A 441 -39.00 1.43 -28.53
C ALA A 441 -37.89 0.57 -27.92
N ASP A 442 -38.12 -0.74 -27.74
CA ASP A 442 -37.19 -1.62 -27.03
C ASP A 442 -36.63 -2.75 -27.93
N VAL A 443 -36.96 -2.74 -29.23
CA VAL A 443 -36.54 -3.81 -30.17
C VAL A 443 -35.69 -3.24 -31.31
N LEU A 444 -34.47 -3.76 -31.48
CA LEU A 444 -33.59 -3.39 -32.58
C LEU A 444 -34.15 -3.79 -33.95
N ASN A 445 -34.08 -2.84 -34.88
CA ASN A 445 -34.31 -2.98 -36.30
C ASN A 445 -33.04 -3.50 -36.98
N LEU A 446 -32.89 -4.83 -37.06
CA LEU A 446 -31.68 -5.43 -37.67
C LEU A 446 -31.65 -5.29 -39.21
N LEU A 447 -32.75 -5.64 -39.87
CA LEU A 447 -32.88 -5.74 -41.35
C LEU A 447 -34.25 -5.22 -41.86
N GLY A 448 -35.04 -4.56 -41.02
CA GLY A 448 -36.37 -4.07 -41.38
C GLY A 448 -36.34 -2.77 -42.18
N GLU A 449 -37.52 -2.20 -42.45
CA GLU A 449 -37.63 -0.93 -43.16
C GLU A 449 -37.14 0.25 -42.30
N GLY A 450 -36.60 1.29 -42.94
CA GLY A 450 -36.02 2.46 -42.27
C GLY A 450 -34.53 2.30 -41.94
N ASP A 451 -34.10 2.90 -40.83
CA ASP A 451 -32.72 2.84 -40.36
C ASP A 451 -32.46 1.47 -39.71
N ALA A 452 -31.96 0.53 -40.51
CA ALA A 452 -31.62 -0.81 -40.06
C ALA A 452 -30.13 -0.90 -39.66
N LEU A 453 -29.85 -1.64 -38.59
CA LEU A 453 -28.52 -1.76 -37.99
C LEU A 453 -27.53 -2.52 -38.88
N VAL A 454 -27.94 -3.65 -39.48
CA VAL A 454 -27.02 -4.50 -40.27
C VAL A 454 -26.52 -3.76 -41.53
N PRO A 455 -27.36 -3.07 -42.31
CA PRO A 455 -26.89 -2.25 -43.43
C PRO A 455 -25.95 -1.12 -42.99
N ALA A 456 -26.24 -0.45 -41.88
CA ALA A 456 -25.39 0.62 -41.37
C ALA A 456 -24.00 0.11 -40.93
N LEU A 457 -23.94 -1.03 -40.23
CA LEU A 457 -22.67 -1.69 -39.89
C LEU A 457 -21.91 -2.17 -41.12
N SER A 458 -22.62 -2.69 -42.12
CA SER A 458 -22.01 -3.15 -43.38
C SER A 458 -21.40 -2.00 -44.18
N ALA A 459 -21.98 -0.80 -44.09
CA ALA A 459 -21.43 0.40 -44.70
C ALA A 459 -20.13 0.86 -44.02
N GLU A 460 -20.06 0.82 -42.68
CA GLU A 460 -18.84 1.16 -41.93
C GLU A 460 -17.72 0.12 -42.10
N LEU A 461 -18.08 -1.16 -42.25
CA LEU A 461 -17.12 -2.26 -42.42
C LEU A 461 -16.86 -2.60 -43.89
N HIS A 462 -17.27 -1.75 -44.85
CA HIS A 462 -17.24 -2.09 -46.27
C HIS A 462 -15.86 -2.52 -46.78
N GLU A 463 -14.78 -1.92 -46.27
CA GLU A 463 -13.39 -2.23 -46.66
C GLU A 463 -12.88 -3.56 -46.06
N GLU A 464 -13.54 -4.07 -45.02
CA GLU A 464 -13.18 -5.27 -44.28
C GLU A 464 -14.03 -6.49 -44.67
N LEU A 465 -15.08 -6.28 -45.46
CA LEU A 465 -15.96 -7.36 -45.90
C LEU A 465 -15.25 -8.24 -46.95
N PRO A 466 -15.40 -9.58 -46.88
CA PRO A 466 -14.83 -10.48 -47.88
C PRO A 466 -15.38 -10.16 -49.28
N ASP A 467 -14.49 -10.16 -50.28
CA ASP A 467 -14.70 -9.78 -51.69
C ASP A 467 -16.17 -9.69 -52.14
N GLY A 468 -16.75 -8.48 -52.07
CA GLY A 468 -18.05 -8.16 -52.65
C GLY A 468 -19.28 -8.61 -51.84
N ALA A 469 -19.12 -9.01 -50.58
CA ALA A 469 -20.27 -9.26 -49.71
C ALA A 469 -21.09 -7.98 -49.49
N PRO A 470 -22.39 -7.96 -49.81
CA PRO A 470 -23.22 -6.77 -49.66
C PRO A 470 -23.57 -6.46 -48.20
N GLU A 471 -23.48 -7.46 -47.31
CA GLU A 471 -23.85 -7.35 -45.89
C GLU A 471 -22.90 -8.15 -45.01
N ILE A 472 -22.76 -7.71 -43.76
CA ILE A 472 -21.99 -8.41 -42.73
C ILE A 472 -22.59 -9.79 -42.39
N PRO A 473 -21.82 -10.89 -42.45
CA PRO A 473 -22.31 -12.21 -42.07
C PRO A 473 -22.69 -12.30 -40.59
N THR A 474 -23.62 -13.19 -40.22
CA THR A 474 -24.10 -13.36 -38.83
C THR A 474 -22.98 -13.56 -37.80
N ALA A 475 -21.92 -14.29 -38.16
CA ALA A 475 -20.78 -14.53 -37.28
C ALA A 475 -19.98 -13.24 -37.01
N HIS A 476 -19.81 -12.40 -38.03
CA HIS A 476 -19.15 -11.10 -37.91
C HIS A 476 -20.03 -10.09 -37.19
N PHE A 477 -21.35 -10.11 -37.43
CA PHE A 477 -22.31 -9.33 -36.65
C PHE A 477 -22.22 -9.67 -35.16
N ALA A 478 -22.19 -10.96 -34.81
CA ALA A 478 -21.99 -11.38 -33.42
C ALA A 478 -20.68 -10.85 -32.84
N LEU A 479 -19.58 -10.86 -33.62
CA LEU A 479 -18.29 -10.30 -33.21
C LEU A 479 -18.35 -8.79 -32.91
N GLN A 480 -19.08 -8.02 -33.73
CA GLN A 480 -19.28 -6.58 -33.51
C GLN A 480 -20.14 -6.30 -32.27
N MET A 481 -21.10 -7.19 -31.98
CA MET A 481 -21.99 -7.06 -30.83
C MET A 481 -21.36 -7.55 -29.52
N ILE A 482 -20.11 -8.04 -29.51
CA ILE A 482 -19.44 -8.42 -28.26
C ILE A 482 -19.23 -7.16 -27.41
N ASN A 483 -19.80 -7.17 -26.21
CA ASN A 483 -19.51 -6.16 -25.19
C ASN A 483 -18.24 -6.59 -24.45
N ALA A 484 -17.13 -5.92 -24.74
CA ALA A 484 -15.85 -6.22 -24.12
C ALA A 484 -15.80 -5.64 -22.69
N PRO A 485 -15.07 -6.27 -21.76
CA PRO A 485 -14.83 -5.72 -20.44
C PRO A 485 -14.28 -4.29 -20.56
N GLN A 486 -14.93 -3.36 -19.88
CA GLN A 486 -14.56 -1.95 -19.96
C GLN A 486 -13.25 -1.69 -19.21
N VAL A 487 -12.42 -0.79 -19.74
CA VAL A 487 -11.10 -0.43 -19.18
C VAL A 487 -10.95 1.08 -19.12
N LYS A 488 -10.45 1.58 -18.00
CA LYS A 488 -10.11 2.99 -17.81
C LYS A 488 -8.67 3.18 -17.37
N THR A 489 -7.92 3.99 -18.13
CA THR A 489 -6.52 4.32 -17.84
C THR A 489 -6.38 5.72 -17.25
N PHE A 490 -5.68 5.82 -16.13
CA PHE A 490 -5.23 7.07 -15.50
C PHE A 490 -3.74 7.26 -15.79
N ARG A 491 -3.33 8.45 -16.25
CA ARG A 491 -1.91 8.82 -16.46
C ARG A 491 -1.54 9.98 -15.53
N LEU A 492 -0.36 9.94 -14.92
CA LEU A 492 0.02 10.76 -13.76
C LEU A 492 1.07 11.83 -14.02
#